data_AF-A0A1Y3CW39-F1
#
_entry.id   AF-A0A1Y3CW39-F1
#
_cell.length_a   1.000
_cell.length_b   1.000
_cell.length_c   1.000
_cell.angle_alpha   90.00
_cell.angle_beta   90.00
_cell.angle_gamma   90.00
#
_symmetry.space_group_name_H-M   'P 1'
#
loop_
_entity.id
_entity.type
_entity.pdbx_description
1 polymer ?
#
loop_
_entity_poly.entity_id
_entity_poly.type
_entity_poly.pdbx_seq_one_letter_code
_entity_poly.pdbx_strand_id
1 'polypeptide(L)'
;MSNLPTNDAEFNLQQVLLLMNHLTQWLVRSGVGYMEFSAALKPIFYQQALTELERLDQKTTVSAISLLAGLHRKDVSAYKETSAAGKPLTEATVAEPISVPARVIGLWIAEDCPPRLPFSDSEQPSFEFLVKKISSERHPRSVLNELIRLGIVDEDLGEVVLKKGSFIPDQLHQESRKLLSHNLQSHLEAGLHNLFETDQITHLEEAVRADELTAESVQLLTQYSIELWEDYSKQLMEYAVKCCALDEGKAEAIHTFCLGIYQNDT
;
A
#
# COMPACT_ATOMS: atom_id res chain seq x y z
N MET A 1 -27.64 13.83 11.22
CA MET A 1 -26.22 13.49 11.40
C MET A 1 -26.18 12.19 12.16
N SER A 2 -25.99 11.07 11.47
CA SER A 2 -25.84 9.76 12.09
C SER A 2 -24.57 9.80 12.96
N ASN A 3 -24.73 9.52 14.26
CA ASN A 3 -23.60 9.22 15.14
C ASN A 3 -23.10 7.85 14.72
N LEU A 4 -22.02 7.82 13.94
CA LEU A 4 -21.33 6.59 13.61
C LEU A 4 -21.05 5.82 14.93
N PRO A 5 -21.19 4.49 14.96
CA PRO A 5 -20.75 3.69 16.10
C PRO A 5 -19.21 3.63 16.13
N THR A 6 -18.57 4.78 16.35
CA THR A 6 -17.10 4.98 16.33
C THR A 6 -16.50 5.08 17.72
N ASN A 7 -17.30 4.89 18.78
CA ASN A 7 -16.88 5.14 20.18
C ASN A 7 -15.94 4.09 20.76
N ASP A 8 -15.34 3.22 19.95
CA ASP A 8 -14.35 2.24 20.38
C ASP A 8 -13.08 2.32 19.50
N ALA A 9 -12.35 3.42 19.67
CA ALA A 9 -11.11 3.67 18.92
C ALA A 9 -10.05 2.59 19.15
N GLU A 10 -10.00 2.01 20.36
CA GLU A 10 -9.06 0.94 20.69
C GLU A 10 -9.43 -0.37 19.97
N PHE A 11 -10.71 -0.77 20.01
CA PHE A 11 -11.18 -1.94 19.27
C PHE A 11 -10.97 -1.78 17.76
N ASN A 12 -11.33 -0.63 17.20
CA ASN A 12 -11.16 -0.37 15.76
C ASN A 12 -9.68 -0.42 15.36
N LEU A 13 -8.78 0.13 16.19
CA LEU A 13 -7.34 -0.01 15.97
C LEU A 13 -6.91 -1.48 15.99
N GLN A 14 -7.39 -2.28 16.96
CA GLN A 14 -7.07 -3.70 17.04
C GLN A 14 -7.53 -4.46 15.78
N GLN A 15 -8.74 -4.21 15.26
CA GLN A 15 -9.24 -4.85 14.05
C GLN A 15 -8.41 -4.46 12.82
N VAL A 16 -8.09 -3.16 12.67
CA VAL A 16 -7.24 -2.69 11.57
C VAL A 16 -5.84 -3.31 11.67
N LEU A 17 -5.29 -3.50 12.87
CA LEU A 17 -3.98 -4.11 13.06
C LEU A 17 -3.90 -5.57 12.54
N LEU A 18 -5.01 -6.31 12.52
CA LEU A 18 -5.07 -7.65 11.92
C LEU A 18 -4.80 -7.61 10.41
N LEU A 19 -5.37 -6.61 9.72
CA LEU A 19 -5.10 -6.37 8.30
C LEU A 19 -3.67 -5.84 8.10
N MET A 20 -3.25 -4.91 8.96
CA MET A 20 -1.92 -4.31 8.91
C MET A 20 -0.81 -5.34 9.08
N ASN A 21 -1.01 -6.43 9.81
CA ASN A 21 -0.03 -7.51 9.90
C ASN A 21 0.35 -8.07 8.51
N HIS A 22 -0.65 -8.27 7.64
CA HIS A 22 -0.44 -8.77 6.28
C HIS A 22 0.16 -7.70 5.37
N LEU A 23 -0.34 -6.46 5.45
CA LEU A 23 0.16 -5.35 4.64
C LEU A 23 1.62 -5.00 4.99
N THR A 24 1.95 -4.94 6.28
CA THR A 24 3.33 -4.70 6.73
C THR A 24 4.27 -5.83 6.37
N GLN A 25 3.81 -7.09 6.36
CA GLN A 25 4.59 -8.19 5.83
C GLN A 25 4.93 -7.98 4.34
N TRP A 26 3.96 -7.56 3.52
CA TRP A 26 4.21 -7.24 2.11
C TRP A 26 5.21 -6.07 1.95
N LEU A 27 5.04 -5.00 2.73
CA LEU A 27 5.94 -3.84 2.72
C LEU A 27 7.39 -4.22 3.09
N VAL A 28 7.59 -4.94 4.20
CA VAL A 28 8.92 -5.36 4.66
C VAL A 28 9.58 -6.30 3.66
N ARG A 29 8.82 -7.26 3.10
CA ARG A 29 9.33 -8.12 2.02
C ARG A 29 9.81 -7.32 0.82
N SER A 30 9.14 -6.20 0.52
CA SER A 30 9.45 -5.29 -0.58
C SER A 30 10.49 -4.21 -0.24
N GLY A 31 11.04 -4.20 0.97
CA GLY A 31 12.08 -3.24 1.39
C GLY A 31 11.55 -1.91 1.93
N VAL A 32 10.23 -1.76 2.09
CA VAL A 32 9.62 -0.57 2.68
C VAL A 32 9.63 -0.70 4.20
N GLY A 33 10.33 0.22 4.87
CA GLY A 33 10.46 0.25 6.32
C GLY A 33 9.38 1.07 7.03
N TYR A 34 9.29 0.95 8.36
CA TYR A 34 8.33 1.69 9.18
C TYR A 34 8.39 3.20 8.97
N MET A 35 9.58 3.79 8.96
CA MET A 35 9.73 5.25 8.84
C MET A 35 9.19 5.77 7.51
N GLU A 36 9.50 5.08 6.41
CA GLU A 36 9.03 5.40 5.06
C GLU A 36 7.52 5.25 4.97
N PHE A 37 6.99 4.13 5.46
CA PHE A 37 5.55 3.88 5.47
C PHE A 37 4.79 4.89 6.35
N SER A 38 5.30 5.19 7.55
CA SER A 38 4.71 6.17 8.46
C SER A 38 4.68 7.57 7.85
N ALA A 39 5.74 7.98 7.13
CA ALA A 39 5.74 9.23 6.39
C ALA A 39 4.69 9.24 5.27
N ALA A 40 4.60 8.15 4.49
CA ALA A 40 3.61 8.00 3.42
C ALA A 40 2.16 7.97 3.93
N LEU A 41 1.92 7.55 5.18
CA LEU A 41 0.59 7.59 5.81
C LEU A 41 0.16 9.00 6.22
N LYS A 42 1.09 9.93 6.48
CA LYS A 42 0.74 11.30 6.92
C LYS A 42 -0.24 12.03 5.99
N PRO A 43 -0.02 12.11 4.65
CA PRO A 43 -0.98 12.76 3.76
C PRO A 43 -2.33 12.03 3.71
N ILE A 44 -2.36 10.70 3.92
CA ILE A 44 -3.59 9.91 4.00
C ILE A 44 -4.38 10.32 5.26
N PHE A 45 -3.74 10.36 6.43
CA PHE A 45 -4.36 10.83 7.67
C PHE A 45 -4.85 12.28 7.57
N TYR A 46 -4.09 13.14 6.89
CA TYR A 46 -4.49 14.52 6.62
C TYR A 46 -5.80 14.57 5.81
N GLN A 47 -5.89 13.79 4.72
CA GLN A 47 -7.11 13.74 3.89
C GLN A 47 -8.31 13.16 4.65
N GLN A 48 -8.13 12.06 5.39
CA GLN A 48 -9.24 11.47 6.15
C GLN A 48 -9.77 12.42 7.24
N ALA A 49 -8.89 13.18 7.89
CA ALA A 49 -9.32 14.20 8.84
C ALA A 49 -10.03 15.39 8.17
N LEU A 50 -9.67 15.75 6.93
CA LEU A 50 -10.42 16.76 6.17
C LEU A 50 -11.84 16.26 5.87
N THR A 51 -11.97 15.06 5.31
CA THR A 51 -13.27 14.45 4.98
C THR A 51 -14.16 14.33 6.22
N GLU A 52 -13.60 13.94 7.37
CA GLU A 52 -14.38 13.82 8.60
C GLU A 52 -14.81 15.18 9.15
N LEU A 53 -13.95 16.21 9.08
CA LEU A 53 -14.34 17.58 9.47
C LEU A 53 -15.43 18.14 8.54
N GLU A 54 -15.37 17.85 7.24
CA GLU A 54 -16.41 18.23 6.28
C GLU A 54 -17.73 17.51 6.57
N ARG A 55 -17.70 16.21 6.85
CA ARG A 55 -18.87 15.43 7.27
C ARG A 55 -19.54 15.99 8.53
N LEU A 56 -18.73 16.50 9.46
CA LEU A 56 -19.19 17.13 10.70
C LEU A 56 -19.60 18.61 10.53
N ASP A 57 -19.52 19.17 9.32
CA ASP A 57 -19.72 20.61 9.04
C ASP A 57 -18.85 21.53 9.93
N GLN A 58 -17.60 21.10 10.17
CA GLN A 58 -16.63 21.81 11.00
C GLN A 58 -15.55 22.50 10.16
N LYS A 59 -14.99 23.59 10.70
CA LYS A 59 -13.92 24.32 10.04
C LYS A 59 -12.63 23.49 9.95
N THR A 60 -12.08 23.37 8.74
CA THR A 60 -10.80 22.69 8.41
C THR A 60 -9.57 23.54 8.80
N THR A 61 -9.51 23.95 10.07
CA THR A 61 -8.36 24.69 10.62
C THR A 61 -7.16 23.77 10.86
N VAL A 62 -5.93 24.32 10.82
CA VAL A 62 -4.70 23.55 11.11
C VAL A 62 -4.78 22.88 12.48
N SER A 63 -5.36 23.55 13.48
CA SER A 63 -5.55 22.99 14.82
C SER A 63 -6.55 21.83 14.86
N ALA A 64 -7.66 21.93 14.13
CA ALA A 64 -8.67 20.87 14.10
C ALA A 64 -8.13 19.62 13.40
N ILE A 65 -7.47 19.80 12.24
CA ILE A 65 -6.87 18.69 11.49
C ILE A 65 -5.74 18.04 12.31
N SER A 66 -4.87 18.84 12.94
CA SER A 66 -3.79 18.32 13.78
C SER A 66 -4.31 17.51 14.97
N LEU A 67 -5.41 17.95 15.59
CA LEU A 67 -6.05 17.24 16.70
C LEU A 67 -6.67 15.92 16.24
N LEU A 68 -7.42 15.93 15.14
CA LEU A 68 -8.15 14.77 14.64
C LEU A 68 -7.22 13.72 14.02
N ALA A 69 -6.24 14.16 13.22
CA ALA A 69 -5.30 13.28 12.52
C ALA A 69 -4.09 12.86 13.38
N GLY A 70 -3.88 13.50 14.54
CA GLY A 70 -2.67 13.32 15.34
C GLY A 70 -1.38 13.82 14.67
N LEU A 71 -1.49 14.65 13.63
CA LEU A 71 -0.35 15.14 12.85
C LEU A 71 0.26 16.39 13.45
N HIS A 72 1.57 16.57 13.26
CA HIS A 72 2.25 17.80 13.68
C HIS A 72 1.77 18.99 12.85
N ARG A 73 1.55 20.15 13.50
CA ARG A 73 1.01 21.35 12.84
C ARG A 73 1.83 21.82 11.64
N LYS A 74 3.16 21.66 11.68
CA LYS A 74 4.04 21.99 10.53
C LYS A 74 3.69 21.17 9.29
N ASP A 75 3.48 19.87 9.44
CA ASP A 75 3.13 18.98 8.34
C ASP A 75 1.74 19.33 7.79
N VAL A 76 0.77 19.57 8.70
CA VAL A 76 -0.59 20.01 8.31
C VAL A 76 -0.58 21.32 7.53
N SER A 77 0.21 22.31 7.95
CA SER A 77 0.36 23.57 7.22
C SER A 77 0.96 23.34 5.83
N ALA A 78 2.01 22.54 5.72
CA ALA A 78 2.65 22.22 4.43
C ALA A 78 1.68 21.52 3.46
N TYR A 79 0.91 20.53 3.94
CA TYR A 79 -0.12 19.88 3.12
C TYR A 79 -1.22 20.85 2.70
N LYS A 80 -1.67 21.72 3.61
CA LYS A 80 -2.70 22.72 3.32
C LYS A 80 -2.26 23.73 2.28
N GLU A 81 -1.03 24.22 2.35
CA GLU A 81 -0.45 25.13 1.36
C GLU A 81 -0.31 24.46 -0.02
N THR A 82 0.16 23.21 -0.03
CA THR A 82 0.32 22.41 -1.26
C THR A 82 -1.02 22.14 -1.95
N SER A 83 -2.02 21.73 -1.16
CA SER A 83 -3.39 21.51 -1.64
C SER A 83 -4.01 22.81 -2.18
N ALA A 84 -3.83 23.94 -1.48
CA ALA A 84 -4.30 25.25 -1.94
C ALA A 84 -3.63 25.70 -3.25
N ALA A 85 -2.41 25.23 -3.52
CA ALA A 85 -1.71 25.47 -4.79
C ALA A 85 -2.14 24.51 -5.92
N GLY A 86 -3.11 23.61 -5.68
CA GLY A 86 -3.57 22.63 -6.67
C GLY A 86 -2.54 21.54 -6.97
N LYS A 87 -1.57 21.34 -6.08
CA LYS A 87 -0.48 20.37 -6.24
C LYS A 87 -0.80 19.07 -5.50
N PRO A 88 -0.30 17.92 -5.98
CA PRO A 88 -0.42 16.67 -5.27
C PRO A 88 0.31 16.76 -3.91
N LEU A 89 -0.27 16.16 -2.86
CA LEU A 89 0.27 16.25 -1.50
C LEU A 89 1.69 15.66 -1.35
N THR A 90 2.11 14.80 -2.28
CA THR A 90 3.47 14.27 -2.40
C THR A 90 4.51 15.35 -2.70
N GLU A 91 4.09 16.53 -3.17
CA GLU A 91 4.98 17.69 -3.38
C GLU A 91 5.12 18.58 -2.14
N ALA A 92 4.42 18.27 -1.05
CA ALA A 92 4.54 19.05 0.17
C ALA A 92 5.95 18.95 0.76
N THR A 93 6.48 20.07 1.24
CA THR A 93 7.81 20.11 1.89
C THR A 93 7.72 19.51 3.29
N VAL A 94 7.68 18.18 3.36
CA VAL A 94 7.69 17.38 4.60
C VAL A 94 8.94 16.50 4.59
N ALA A 95 9.48 16.21 5.77
CA ALA A 95 10.63 15.32 5.88
C ALA A 95 10.24 13.90 5.47
N GLU A 96 10.80 13.41 4.36
CA GLU A 96 10.60 12.05 3.87
C GLU A 96 11.84 11.17 4.16
N PRO A 97 11.72 10.17 5.04
CA PRO A 97 12.79 9.24 5.30
C PRO A 97 12.86 8.22 4.15
N ILE A 98 13.78 8.43 3.21
CA ILE A 98 14.15 7.40 2.23
C ILE A 98 15.02 6.35 2.93
N SER A 99 14.77 5.07 2.65
CA SER A 99 15.54 3.97 3.22
C SER A 99 17.04 4.09 2.91
N VAL A 100 17.89 3.72 3.87
CA VAL A 100 19.35 3.77 3.71
C VAL A 100 19.83 2.94 2.50
N PRO A 101 19.35 1.70 2.27
CA PRO A 101 19.70 0.94 1.07
C PRO A 101 19.40 1.67 -0.23
N ALA A 102 18.20 2.27 -0.36
CA ALA A 102 17.83 3.02 -1.56
C ALA A 102 18.72 4.26 -1.76
N ARG A 103 19.04 4.99 -0.68
CA ARG A 103 19.97 6.14 -0.73
C ARG A 103 21.39 5.74 -1.13
N VAL A 104 21.87 4.59 -0.69
CA VAL A 104 23.19 4.07 -1.08
C VAL A 104 23.24 3.76 -2.57
N ILE A 105 22.21 3.13 -3.11
CA ILE A 105 22.10 2.87 -4.56
C ILE A 105 21.97 4.17 -5.34
N GLY A 106 21.13 5.10 -4.89
CA GLY A 106 20.97 6.41 -5.51
C GLY A 106 22.30 7.16 -5.59
N LEU A 107 23.09 7.12 -4.51
CA LEU A 107 24.44 7.68 -4.48
C LEU A 107 25.40 6.94 -5.41
N TRP A 108 25.38 5.60 -5.44
CA TRP A 108 26.19 4.80 -6.35
C TRP A 108 25.99 5.26 -7.80
N ILE A 109 24.72 5.39 -8.22
CA ILE A 109 24.34 5.82 -9.57
C ILE A 109 24.71 7.29 -9.81
N ALA A 110 24.44 8.17 -8.86
CA ALA A 110 24.69 9.61 -9.00
C ALA A 110 26.18 9.95 -9.11
N GLU A 111 27.04 9.16 -8.46
CA GLU A 111 28.50 9.31 -8.49
C GLU A 111 29.14 8.54 -9.67
N ASP A 112 28.34 7.99 -10.60
CA ASP A 112 28.77 7.21 -11.76
C ASP A 112 29.80 6.12 -11.41
N CYS A 113 29.63 5.50 -10.23
CA CYS A 113 30.53 4.47 -9.77
C CYS A 113 30.37 3.19 -10.62
N PRO A 114 31.47 2.44 -10.87
CA PRO A 114 31.39 1.23 -11.67
C PRO A 114 30.39 0.22 -11.10
N PRO A 115 29.77 -0.63 -11.93
CA PRO A 115 28.76 -1.60 -11.49
C PRO A 115 29.33 -2.69 -10.57
N ARG A 116 30.65 -2.78 -10.44
CA ARG A 116 31.35 -3.65 -9.49
C ARG A 116 32.20 -2.76 -8.60
N LEU A 117 32.04 -2.91 -7.29
CA LEU A 117 32.84 -2.20 -6.29
C LEU A 117 33.45 -3.20 -5.31
N PRO A 118 34.69 -3.00 -4.84
CA PRO A 118 35.17 -3.74 -3.68
C PRO A 118 34.27 -3.44 -2.46
N PHE A 119 34.11 -4.41 -1.57
CA PHE A 119 33.34 -4.20 -0.34
C PHE A 119 33.95 -3.07 0.51
N SER A 120 35.28 -3.10 0.68
CA SER A 120 36.07 -2.12 1.42
C SER A 120 37.40 -1.92 0.71
N ASP A 121 37.77 -0.67 0.46
CA ASP A 121 39.05 -0.27 -0.12
C ASP A 121 39.40 1.15 0.35
N SER A 122 40.69 1.43 0.59
CA SER A 122 41.18 2.72 1.09
C SER A 122 41.59 3.70 -0.01
N GLU A 123 41.84 3.22 -1.22
CA GLU A 123 42.38 4.00 -2.34
C GLU A 123 41.35 4.18 -3.48
N GLN A 124 40.35 3.30 -3.56
CA GLN A 124 39.30 3.34 -4.59
C GLN A 124 37.89 3.47 -4.00
N PRO A 125 36.90 3.94 -4.79
CA PRO A 125 35.50 3.88 -4.39
C PRO A 125 35.11 2.46 -3.98
N SER A 126 34.51 2.32 -2.80
CA SER A 126 34.08 1.03 -2.24
C SER A 126 32.64 1.11 -1.73
N PHE A 127 31.99 -0.05 -1.62
CA PHE A 127 30.63 -0.11 -1.11
C PHE A 127 30.53 0.45 0.33
N GLU A 128 31.50 0.12 1.19
CA GLU A 128 31.59 0.66 2.55
C GLU A 128 31.66 2.20 2.57
N PHE A 129 32.40 2.80 1.64
CA PHE A 129 32.50 4.25 1.54
C PHE A 129 31.13 4.89 1.19
N LEU A 130 30.38 4.30 0.27
CA LEU A 130 29.04 4.77 -0.09
C LEU A 130 28.07 4.70 1.10
N VAL A 131 28.11 3.61 1.87
CA VAL A 131 27.27 3.47 3.07
C VAL A 131 27.62 4.55 4.10
N LYS A 132 28.91 4.76 4.38
CA LYS A 132 29.37 5.74 5.37
C LYS A 132 29.04 7.19 4.99
N LYS A 133 28.99 7.51 3.69
CA LYS A 133 28.49 8.82 3.20
C LYS A 133 27.00 9.04 3.52
N ILE A 134 26.21 7.98 3.54
CA ILE A 134 24.74 8.04 3.72
C ILE A 134 24.30 7.94 5.17
N SER A 135 24.96 7.08 5.96
CA SER A 135 24.61 6.79 7.35
C SER A 135 25.84 6.38 8.16
N SER A 136 26.03 7.01 9.31
CA SER A 136 27.03 6.62 10.31
C SER A 136 26.55 5.52 11.27
N GLU A 137 25.24 5.26 11.32
CA GLU A 137 24.63 4.33 12.28
C GLU A 137 24.48 2.90 11.75
N ARG A 138 24.32 2.75 10.43
CA ARG A 138 24.09 1.44 9.81
C ARG A 138 25.41 0.80 9.42
N HIS A 139 25.64 -0.43 9.89
CA HIS A 139 26.83 -1.19 9.52
C HIS A 139 26.79 -1.55 8.01
N PRO A 140 27.88 -1.32 7.24
CA PRO A 140 27.92 -1.58 5.79
C PRO A 140 27.51 -3.00 5.40
N ARG A 141 27.97 -4.02 6.14
CA ARG A 141 27.58 -5.41 5.87
C ARG A 141 26.07 -5.64 6.00
N SER A 142 25.39 -4.97 6.94
CA SER A 142 23.94 -5.10 7.09
C SER A 142 23.19 -4.47 5.92
N VAL A 143 23.67 -3.34 5.40
CA VAL A 143 23.10 -2.69 4.21
C VAL A 143 23.32 -3.56 2.96
N LEU A 144 24.50 -4.16 2.82
CA LEU A 144 24.78 -5.10 1.74
C LEU A 144 23.83 -6.30 1.78
N ASN A 145 23.70 -6.95 2.93
CA ASN A 145 22.81 -8.11 3.09
C ASN A 145 21.36 -7.78 2.73
N GLU A 146 20.90 -6.57 3.06
CA GLU A 146 19.56 -6.11 2.69
C GLU A 146 19.43 -5.90 1.18
N LEU A 147 20.41 -5.29 0.53
CA LEU A 147 20.42 -5.14 -0.93
C LEU A 147 20.48 -6.49 -1.66
N ILE A 148 21.19 -7.47 -1.11
CA ILE A 148 21.21 -8.86 -1.62
C ILE A 148 19.83 -9.50 -1.44
N ARG A 149 19.21 -9.38 -0.26
CA ARG A 149 17.86 -9.89 0.02
C ARG A 149 16.82 -9.32 -0.95
N LEU A 150 16.95 -8.03 -1.27
CA LEU A 150 16.09 -7.33 -2.24
C LEU A 150 16.44 -7.65 -3.70
N GLY A 151 17.50 -8.42 -3.95
CA GLY A 151 17.93 -8.78 -5.30
C GLY A 151 18.45 -7.60 -6.12
N ILE A 152 18.94 -6.54 -5.47
CA ILE A 152 19.48 -5.35 -6.12
C ILE A 152 20.97 -5.50 -6.43
N VAL A 153 21.69 -6.19 -5.56
CA VAL A 153 23.13 -6.47 -5.72
C VAL A 153 23.39 -7.96 -5.48
N ASP A 154 24.51 -8.44 -6.00
CA ASP A 154 25.13 -9.72 -5.62
C ASP A 154 26.49 -9.47 -4.97
N GLU A 155 27.03 -10.49 -4.32
CA GLU A 155 28.43 -10.56 -3.93
C GLU A 155 29.13 -11.62 -4.77
N ASP A 156 30.20 -11.22 -5.46
CA ASP A 156 30.98 -12.08 -6.34
C ASP A 156 32.47 -11.83 -6.10
N LEU A 157 33.22 -12.88 -5.72
CA LEU A 157 34.66 -12.82 -5.47
C LEU A 157 35.11 -11.69 -4.51
N GLY A 158 34.27 -11.32 -3.54
CA GLY A 158 34.56 -10.24 -2.58
C GLY A 158 34.23 -8.82 -3.07
N GLU A 159 33.65 -8.71 -4.27
CA GLU A 159 33.11 -7.48 -4.83
C GLU A 159 31.58 -7.46 -4.72
N VAL A 160 31.03 -6.26 -4.53
CA VAL A 160 29.60 -5.98 -4.61
C VAL A 160 29.27 -5.63 -6.05
N VAL A 161 28.34 -6.39 -6.64
CA VAL A 161 27.96 -6.28 -8.05
C VAL A 161 26.53 -5.78 -8.14
N LEU A 162 26.32 -4.61 -8.75
CA LEU A 162 25.00 -4.07 -9.05
C LEU A 162 24.33 -4.87 -10.18
N LYS A 163 23.13 -5.40 -9.95
CA LYS A 163 22.39 -6.14 -10.97
C LYS A 163 21.83 -5.21 -12.04
N LYS A 164 22.15 -5.47 -13.30
CA LYS A 164 21.53 -4.74 -14.43
C LYS A 164 20.04 -5.08 -14.49
N GLY A 165 19.19 -4.05 -14.52
CA GLY A 165 17.75 -4.22 -14.62
C GLY A 165 17.03 -4.56 -13.31
N SER A 166 17.72 -4.59 -12.15
CA SER A 166 17.07 -4.79 -10.84
C SER A 166 16.08 -3.68 -10.46
N PHE A 167 16.12 -2.55 -11.17
CA PHE A 167 15.20 -1.43 -11.03
C PHE A 167 14.06 -1.44 -12.04
N ILE A 168 14.04 -2.42 -12.96
CA ILE A 168 12.96 -2.58 -13.94
C ILE A 168 11.93 -3.50 -13.28
N PRO A 169 10.72 -2.99 -12.99
CA PRO A 169 9.71 -3.83 -12.39
C PRO A 169 9.28 -4.95 -13.35
N ASP A 170 9.09 -6.15 -12.81
CA ASP A 170 8.48 -7.24 -13.56
C ASP A 170 6.98 -6.94 -13.76
N GLN A 171 6.58 -6.73 -15.02
CA GLN A 171 5.23 -6.35 -15.40
C GLN A 171 4.17 -7.36 -14.94
N LEU A 172 4.45 -8.67 -15.03
CA LEU A 172 3.49 -9.71 -14.61
C LEU A 172 3.21 -9.61 -13.12
N HIS A 173 4.27 -9.47 -12.31
CA HIS A 173 4.14 -9.29 -10.87
C HIS A 173 3.48 -7.94 -10.51
N GLN A 174 3.68 -6.90 -11.30
CA GLN A 174 2.99 -5.62 -11.09
C GLN A 174 1.48 -5.73 -11.33
N GLU A 175 1.06 -6.40 -12.40
CA GLU A 175 -0.37 -6.58 -12.69
C GLU A 175 -1.06 -7.42 -11.61
N SER A 176 -0.42 -8.51 -11.13
CA SER A 176 -0.97 -9.28 -10.00
C SER A 176 -1.10 -8.46 -8.72
N ARG A 177 -0.12 -7.59 -8.41
CA ARG A 177 -0.19 -6.68 -7.25
C ARG A 177 -1.31 -5.66 -7.41
N LYS A 178 -1.46 -5.07 -8.59
CA LYS A 178 -2.56 -4.15 -8.89
C LYS A 178 -3.90 -4.85 -8.72
N LEU A 179 -4.08 -6.04 -9.29
CA LEU A 179 -5.32 -6.80 -9.16
C LEU A 179 -5.67 -7.05 -7.68
N LEU A 180 -4.70 -7.50 -6.88
CA LEU A 180 -4.87 -7.66 -5.43
C LEU A 180 -5.26 -6.35 -4.75
N SER A 181 -4.58 -5.24 -5.05
CA SER A 181 -4.90 -3.93 -4.48
C SER A 181 -6.31 -3.46 -4.82
N HIS A 182 -6.76 -3.58 -6.07
CA HIS A 182 -8.11 -3.19 -6.47
C HIS A 182 -9.17 -4.04 -5.75
N ASN A 183 -8.95 -5.34 -5.70
CA ASN A 183 -9.83 -6.29 -5.00
C ASN A 183 -9.96 -5.97 -3.50
N LEU A 184 -8.84 -5.71 -2.83
CA LEU A 184 -8.83 -5.31 -1.42
C LEU A 184 -9.51 -3.95 -1.21
N GLN A 185 -9.27 -3.00 -2.10
CA GLN A 185 -9.91 -1.69 -2.04
C GLN A 185 -11.44 -1.80 -2.16
N SER A 186 -11.95 -2.50 -3.19
CA SER A 186 -13.39 -2.66 -3.38
C SER A 186 -14.05 -3.38 -2.20
N HIS A 187 -13.38 -4.39 -1.62
CA HIS A 187 -13.90 -5.06 -0.43
C HIS A 187 -13.92 -4.12 0.79
N LEU A 188 -12.84 -3.38 1.04
CA LEU A 188 -12.78 -2.40 2.12
C LEU A 188 -13.83 -1.30 1.96
N GLU A 189 -14.04 -0.78 0.75
CA GLU A 189 -15.07 0.22 0.47
C GLU A 189 -16.46 -0.32 0.81
N ALA A 190 -16.78 -1.55 0.39
CA ALA A 190 -18.07 -2.18 0.69
C ALA A 190 -18.28 -2.38 2.20
N GLY A 191 -17.28 -2.90 2.92
CA GLY A 191 -17.39 -3.16 4.36
C GLY A 191 -17.40 -1.88 5.20
N LEU A 192 -16.58 -0.88 4.85
CA LEU A 192 -16.59 0.42 5.54
C LEU A 192 -17.88 1.20 5.28
N HIS A 193 -18.45 1.10 4.08
CA HIS A 193 -19.80 1.62 3.79
C HIS A 193 -20.84 0.97 4.68
N ASN A 194 -20.83 -0.36 4.81
CA ASN A 194 -21.74 -1.06 5.71
C ASN A 194 -21.58 -0.63 7.19
N LEU A 195 -20.35 -0.35 7.62
CA LEU A 195 -20.06 0.09 8.98
C LEU A 195 -20.44 1.56 9.25
N PHE A 196 -20.24 2.45 8.27
CA PHE A 196 -20.37 3.90 8.48
C PHE A 196 -21.60 4.54 7.83
N GLU A 197 -22.17 3.96 6.79
CA GLU A 197 -23.31 4.51 6.06
C GLU A 197 -24.61 3.76 6.37
N THR A 198 -24.94 3.66 7.66
CA THR A 198 -26.06 2.84 8.18
C THR A 198 -27.45 3.19 7.65
N ASP A 199 -27.61 4.38 7.07
CA ASP A 199 -28.88 4.87 6.53
C ASP A 199 -29.05 4.53 5.02
N GLN A 200 -28.06 3.89 4.40
CA GLN A 200 -28.06 3.51 2.98
C GLN A 200 -28.23 2.00 2.77
N ILE A 201 -28.41 1.59 1.50
CA ILE A 201 -28.44 0.17 1.13
C ILE A 201 -27.08 -0.44 1.43
N THR A 202 -27.08 -1.52 2.21
CA THR A 202 -25.88 -2.27 2.55
C THR A 202 -25.36 -3.05 1.34
N HIS A 203 -24.06 -3.01 1.12
CA HIS A 203 -23.38 -3.87 0.16
C HIS A 203 -23.38 -5.32 0.65
N LEU A 204 -23.38 -6.26 -0.30
CA LEU A 204 -23.25 -7.69 -0.01
C LEU A 204 -21.84 -7.97 0.53
N GLU A 205 -21.76 -8.36 1.81
CA GLU A 205 -20.52 -8.70 2.51
C GLU A 205 -20.73 -10.02 3.26
N GLU A 206 -20.66 -11.13 2.52
CA GLU A 206 -21.00 -12.47 3.01
C GLU A 206 -19.87 -13.47 2.71
N ALA A 207 -19.71 -14.46 3.58
CA ALA A 207 -18.73 -15.53 3.40
C ALA A 207 -19.29 -16.88 3.88
N VAL A 208 -19.15 -17.91 3.05
CA VAL A 208 -19.43 -19.30 3.45
C VAL A 208 -18.27 -19.80 4.31
N ARG A 209 -18.58 -20.31 5.51
CA ARG A 209 -17.60 -20.88 6.44
C ARG A 209 -17.99 -22.30 6.81
N ALA A 210 -17.02 -23.21 6.75
CA ALA A 210 -17.14 -24.59 7.20
C ALA A 210 -15.87 -24.95 7.99
N ASP A 211 -16.03 -25.66 9.10
CA ASP A 211 -14.98 -26.11 9.99
C ASP A 211 -14.87 -27.64 10.01
N GLU A 212 -13.88 -28.15 10.74
CA GLU A 212 -13.64 -29.60 10.93
C GLU A 212 -13.46 -30.39 9.61
N LEU A 213 -12.90 -29.74 8.58
CA LEU A 213 -12.70 -30.33 7.27
C LEU A 213 -11.38 -31.11 7.17
N THR A 214 -11.39 -32.19 6.38
CA THR A 214 -10.16 -32.86 5.94
C THR A 214 -9.56 -32.12 4.75
N ALA A 215 -8.26 -32.36 4.47
CA ALA A 215 -7.61 -31.82 3.28
C ALA A 215 -8.29 -32.25 1.97
N GLU A 216 -8.87 -33.46 1.92
CA GLU A 216 -9.65 -33.94 0.78
C GLU A 216 -10.94 -33.12 0.62
N SER A 217 -11.67 -32.87 1.70
CA SER A 217 -12.87 -32.03 1.65
C SER A 217 -12.56 -30.60 1.21
N VAL A 218 -11.44 -30.02 1.67
CA VAL A 218 -10.98 -28.69 1.22
C VAL A 218 -10.75 -28.69 -0.29
N GLN A 219 -10.05 -29.69 -0.84
CA GLN A 219 -9.84 -29.80 -2.29
C GLN A 219 -11.15 -29.91 -3.07
N LEU A 220 -12.11 -30.70 -2.58
CA LEU A 220 -13.44 -30.81 -3.18
C LEU A 220 -14.18 -29.47 -3.17
N LEU A 221 -14.13 -28.74 -2.06
CA LEU A 221 -14.74 -27.42 -1.94
C LEU A 221 -14.07 -26.38 -2.84
N THR A 222 -12.73 -26.38 -2.93
CA THR A 222 -11.97 -25.52 -3.84
C THR A 222 -12.39 -25.75 -5.29
N GLN A 223 -12.43 -27.01 -5.74
CA GLN A 223 -12.83 -27.35 -7.10
C GLN A 223 -14.28 -26.94 -7.38
N TYR A 224 -15.20 -27.27 -6.46
CA TYR A 224 -16.62 -26.97 -6.64
C TYR A 224 -16.91 -25.46 -6.67
N SER A 225 -16.21 -24.67 -5.85
CA SER A 225 -16.38 -23.22 -5.84
C SER A 225 -15.81 -22.54 -7.09
N ILE A 226 -14.78 -23.11 -7.73
CA ILE A 226 -14.33 -22.67 -9.07
C ILE A 226 -15.42 -22.93 -10.10
N GLU A 227 -16.01 -24.12 -10.12
CA GLU A 227 -17.10 -24.47 -11.04
C GLU A 227 -18.32 -23.56 -10.89
N LEU A 228 -18.73 -23.27 -9.65
CA LEU A 228 -19.80 -22.30 -9.39
C LEU A 228 -19.46 -20.89 -9.87
N TRP A 229 -18.20 -20.46 -9.67
CA TRP A 229 -17.75 -19.14 -10.10
C TRP A 229 -17.73 -19.00 -11.62
N GLU A 230 -17.34 -20.03 -12.37
CA GLU A 230 -17.33 -19.98 -13.84
C GLU A 230 -18.72 -19.66 -14.40
N ASP A 231 -19.77 -20.34 -13.93
CA ASP A 231 -21.14 -20.07 -14.37
C ASP A 231 -21.64 -18.70 -13.89
N TYR A 232 -21.42 -18.40 -12.60
CA TYR A 232 -21.85 -17.14 -11.99
C TYR A 232 -21.22 -15.92 -12.65
N SER A 233 -19.90 -15.91 -12.81
CA SER A 233 -19.13 -14.79 -13.36
C SER A 233 -19.50 -14.53 -14.81
N LYS A 234 -19.74 -15.59 -15.59
CA LYS A 234 -20.20 -15.46 -16.97
C LYS A 234 -21.57 -14.77 -17.04
N GLN A 235 -22.55 -15.21 -16.26
CA GLN A 235 -23.88 -14.61 -16.25
C GLN A 235 -23.83 -13.14 -15.82
N LEU A 236 -23.06 -12.83 -14.77
CA LEU A 236 -22.90 -11.48 -14.28
C LEU A 236 -22.21 -10.58 -15.31
N MET A 237 -21.15 -11.07 -15.97
CA MET A 237 -20.44 -10.33 -17.01
C MET A 237 -21.33 -10.03 -18.22
N GLU A 238 -22.10 -11.02 -18.68
CA GLU A 238 -23.07 -10.83 -19.78
C GLU A 238 -24.11 -9.75 -19.44
N TYR A 239 -24.52 -9.63 -18.18
CA TYR A 239 -25.43 -8.59 -17.73
C TYR A 239 -24.73 -7.24 -17.59
N ALA A 240 -23.52 -7.20 -17.01
CA ALA A 240 -22.72 -5.99 -16.86
C ALA A 240 -22.45 -5.31 -18.20
N VAL A 241 -22.09 -6.09 -19.23
CA VAL A 241 -21.88 -5.56 -20.60
C VAL A 241 -23.14 -4.88 -21.14
N LYS A 242 -24.32 -5.44 -20.88
CA LYS A 242 -25.60 -4.81 -21.29
C LYS A 242 -25.82 -3.49 -20.57
N CYS A 243 -25.56 -3.42 -19.27
CA CYS A 243 -25.64 -2.17 -18.50
C CYS A 243 -24.65 -1.13 -19.03
N CYS A 244 -23.39 -1.50 -19.26
CA CYS A 244 -22.39 -0.60 -19.82
C CYS A 244 -22.81 -0.04 -21.19
N ALA A 245 -23.36 -0.88 -22.07
CA ALA A 245 -23.86 -0.44 -23.37
C ALA A 245 -25.08 0.49 -23.27
N LEU A 246 -25.94 0.30 -22.26
CA LEU A 246 -27.07 1.20 -22.01
C LEU A 246 -26.64 2.55 -21.45
N ASP A 247 -25.53 2.60 -20.71
CA ASP A 247 -25.04 3.79 -20.03
C ASP A 247 -23.96 4.56 -20.80
N GLU A 248 -23.48 3.99 -21.90
CA GLU A 248 -22.46 4.60 -22.76
C GLU A 248 -22.86 6.02 -23.20
N GLY A 249 -22.00 7.00 -22.93
CA GLY A 249 -22.19 8.40 -23.30
C GLY A 249 -23.08 9.22 -22.37
N LYS A 250 -23.66 8.62 -21.31
CA LYS A 250 -24.40 9.36 -20.29
C LYS A 250 -23.46 10.13 -19.36
N ALA A 251 -23.85 11.34 -18.97
CA ALA A 251 -23.02 12.20 -18.10
C ALA A 251 -22.93 11.67 -16.66
N GLU A 252 -23.95 10.94 -16.24
CA GLU A 252 -24.09 10.32 -14.92
C GLU A 252 -23.46 8.91 -14.82
N ALA A 253 -22.87 8.38 -15.90
CA ALA A 253 -22.21 7.07 -15.92
C ALA A 253 -20.82 7.12 -15.25
N ILE A 254 -20.78 7.51 -13.98
CA ILE A 254 -19.56 7.70 -13.18
C ILE A 254 -19.33 6.58 -12.15
N HIS A 255 -20.25 5.63 -12.05
CA HIS A 255 -20.19 4.54 -11.09
C HIS A 255 -19.40 3.36 -11.64
N THR A 256 -18.65 2.69 -10.76
CA THR A 256 -18.01 1.41 -11.05
C THR A 256 -18.67 0.32 -10.21
N PHE A 257 -18.66 -0.91 -10.71
CA PHE A 257 -19.18 -2.07 -10.00
C PHE A 257 -18.11 -3.15 -9.97
N CYS A 258 -17.84 -3.68 -8.79
CA CYS A 258 -16.94 -4.80 -8.59
C CYS A 258 -17.62 -5.82 -7.68
N LEU A 259 -17.60 -7.09 -8.10
CA LEU A 259 -17.91 -8.21 -7.23
C LEU A 259 -16.79 -9.25 -7.39
N GLY A 260 -16.08 -9.49 -6.30
CA GLY A 260 -15.01 -10.47 -6.23
C GLY A 260 -15.38 -11.63 -5.30
N ILE A 261 -14.91 -12.83 -5.63
CA ILE A 261 -14.98 -14.01 -4.78
C ILE A 261 -13.56 -14.47 -4.51
N TYR A 262 -13.27 -14.79 -3.26
CA TYR A 262 -11.94 -15.23 -2.81
C TYR A 262 -12.09 -16.51 -1.99
N GLN A 263 -11.10 -17.39 -2.11
CA GLN A 263 -11.01 -18.63 -1.34
C GLN A 263 -9.75 -18.58 -0.49
N ASN A 264 -9.84 -19.12 0.72
CA ASN A 264 -8.72 -19.24 1.65
C ASN A 264 -8.94 -20.47 2.53
N ASP A 265 -7.91 -21.30 2.69
CA ASP A 265 -7.95 -22.59 3.39
C ASP A 265 -7.02 -22.66 4.61
N THR A 266 -6.48 -21.52 5.05
CA THR A 266 -5.58 -21.40 6.21
C THR A 266 -6.30 -21.34 7.54
#